data_AF-A0A821AX39-F1
#
_entry.id   AF-A0A821AX39-F1
#
_cell.length_a   1.000
_cell.length_b   1.000
_cell.length_c   1.000
_cell.angle_alpha   90.00
_cell.angle_beta   90.00
_cell.angle_gamma   90.00
#
_symmetry.space_group_name_H-M   'P 1'
#
loop_
_entity.id
_entity.type
_entity.pdbx_description
1 polymer ?
#
loop_
_entity_poly.entity_id
_entity_poly.type
_entity_poly.pdbx_seq_one_letter_code
_entity_poly.pdbx_strand_id
1 'polypeptide(L)'
;MRRIQPIRLGKSKNEQSLFYQFDFNVVEANETDHRATTDVEVAPLNDELQQQSLTSDQLQLLFRKASSELIAETADEQDFFKREATIKAPKTSQIVQTPFPAPLSERKEDSELTIEQLKQLAKQEAGPLIIERYSPSEEQVDYVMPTVNLTFNQPMISVSSLDENMNLEELGISLTPKIEGRWRWTGTKTVQFEAKHRFPYSTKFTLRVDKEHCVSVIGGKAILHSMRFHSVHIFLILSLIVGKLDEEFVFEFSTATAKVLDFSPYGTVSTLKPKCFLLFNQKINMNEISKHIRVVSSSGNEIQNQELEMLDDATAKSEFKSNINADEGNHEKYVAFTFKNDLSKATEYLVQLPIGCPSAEGPLKTTSEWSTSFHTYEPLKIIDCFPNETNSWQRTAAPGQNWSLTFNNSLNHSTINKSLFKIEPEVNGLGIEHVEHNDREITMHNDSKPNTVYTLFIEAASLKDIHGQTLEHDFSAKPIQFKVHDSPPLTGDISSAIGMVTIDPGVLDEPFYPFMVYNYSELTVRINR
;
A
#
# COMPACT_ATOMS: atom_id res chain seq x y z
N MET A 1 -27.62 6.45 -60.96
CA MET A 1 -28.70 5.44 -60.91
C MET A 1 -28.08 4.06 -61.05
N ARG A 2 -28.45 3.13 -60.14
CA ARG A 2 -28.20 1.66 -60.20
C ARG A 2 -26.72 1.28 -60.09
N ARG A 3 -26.30 0.14 -59.54
CA ARG A 3 -26.82 -0.98 -58.73
C ARG A 3 -25.53 -1.77 -58.47
N ILE A 4 -25.27 -2.27 -57.27
CA ILE A 4 -24.34 -3.40 -57.12
C ILE A 4 -25.18 -4.60 -56.67
N GLN A 5 -25.30 -5.58 -57.56
CA GLN A 5 -25.80 -6.92 -57.25
C GLN A 5 -24.59 -7.87 -57.05
N PRO A 6 -24.78 -8.96 -56.29
CA PRO A 6 -23.70 -9.70 -55.65
C PRO A 6 -23.13 -10.79 -56.56
N ILE A 7 -21.84 -11.12 -56.38
CA ILE A 7 -21.22 -12.28 -57.02
C ILE A 7 -21.20 -13.46 -56.04
N ARG A 8 -21.74 -14.58 -56.53
CA ARG A 8 -21.87 -15.89 -55.89
C ARG A 8 -20.51 -16.49 -55.51
N LEU A 9 -20.46 -17.05 -54.30
CA LEU A 9 -19.49 -18.06 -53.90
C LEU A 9 -19.73 -19.37 -54.67
N GLY A 10 -18.75 -19.77 -55.48
CA GLY A 10 -18.64 -21.13 -55.98
C GLY A 10 -17.97 -22.02 -54.93
N LYS A 11 -18.62 -23.11 -54.54
CA LYS A 11 -17.99 -24.18 -53.76
C LYS A 11 -17.01 -24.94 -54.66
N SER A 12 -15.77 -25.07 -54.21
CA SER A 12 -14.84 -26.10 -54.70
C SER A 12 -14.14 -26.72 -53.49
N LYS A 13 -14.34 -28.02 -53.32
CA LYS A 13 -13.53 -28.87 -52.44
C LYS A 13 -12.14 -29.03 -53.09
N ASN A 14 -11.08 -28.82 -52.32
CA ASN A 14 -9.96 -29.76 -52.22
C ASN A 14 -8.96 -29.28 -51.17
N GLU A 15 -8.59 -30.22 -50.30
CA GLU A 15 -7.51 -30.15 -49.33
C GLU A 15 -6.17 -29.99 -50.04
N GLN A 16 -5.35 -29.04 -49.61
CA GLN A 16 -3.89 -29.13 -49.59
C GLN A 16 -3.32 -27.99 -48.73
N SER A 17 -2.42 -28.35 -47.82
CA SER A 17 -1.72 -27.49 -46.89
C SER A 17 -0.97 -26.35 -47.62
N LEU A 18 -1.36 -25.11 -47.35
CA LEU A 18 -0.65 -23.92 -47.80
C LEU A 18 0.07 -23.30 -46.59
N PHE A 19 1.40 -23.29 -46.65
CA PHE A 19 2.22 -22.44 -45.78
C PHE A 19 1.89 -20.98 -46.10
N TYR A 20 1.35 -20.24 -45.12
CA TYR A 20 1.13 -18.80 -45.26
C TYR A 20 2.44 -18.07 -45.01
N GLN A 21 3.02 -17.53 -46.07
CA GLN A 21 4.10 -16.55 -45.98
C GLN A 21 3.46 -15.16 -45.84
N PHE A 22 3.62 -14.53 -44.68
CA PHE A 22 3.14 -13.18 -44.41
C PHE A 22 4.25 -12.18 -44.74
N ASP A 23 4.09 -11.42 -45.83
CA ASP A 23 4.92 -10.25 -46.13
C ASP A 23 4.18 -8.98 -45.69
N PHE A 24 4.80 -8.19 -44.81
CA PHE A 24 4.28 -6.89 -44.38
C PHE A 24 4.63 -5.82 -45.43
N ASN A 25 3.60 -5.21 -46.03
CA ASN A 25 3.75 -4.04 -46.91
C ASN A 25 3.39 -2.78 -46.10
N VAL A 26 4.40 -2.01 -45.67
CA VAL A 26 4.21 -0.80 -44.86
C VAL A 26 4.37 0.42 -45.77
N VAL A 27 3.25 0.94 -46.31
CA VAL A 27 3.23 2.22 -47.04
C VAL A 27 2.22 3.22 -46.45
N GLU A 28 1.32 2.80 -45.56
CA GLU A 28 0.32 3.70 -44.95
C GLU A 28 0.38 3.63 -43.42
N ALA A 29 1.37 4.29 -42.83
CA ALA A 29 1.39 4.56 -41.39
C ALA A 29 2.23 5.79 -41.08
N ASN A 30 1.95 6.93 -41.72
CA ASN A 30 2.48 8.24 -41.34
C ASN A 30 1.55 9.35 -41.86
N GLU A 31 0.35 9.45 -41.31
CA GLU A 31 -0.41 10.71 -41.31
C GLU A 31 -0.82 11.03 -39.87
N THR A 32 -0.04 11.87 -39.21
CA THR A 32 -0.37 12.51 -37.93
C THR A 32 -0.99 13.88 -38.22
N ASP A 33 -2.29 14.02 -37.95
CA ASP A 33 -3.02 15.28 -38.02
C ASP A 33 -2.79 16.10 -36.73
N HIS A 34 -2.25 17.31 -36.87
CA HIS A 34 -2.00 18.24 -35.79
C HIS A 34 -3.23 19.14 -35.56
N ARG A 35 -3.90 18.99 -34.41
CA ARG A 35 -4.69 20.08 -33.81
C ARG A 35 -4.45 20.17 -32.31
N ALA A 36 -3.85 21.30 -31.93
CA ALA A 36 -3.50 21.70 -30.57
C ALA A 36 -4.70 22.26 -29.80
N THR A 37 -4.68 22.07 -28.47
CA THR A 37 -5.02 23.10 -27.48
C THR A 37 -4.26 22.83 -26.17
N THR A 38 -3.66 23.90 -25.68
CA THR A 38 -2.80 24.13 -24.51
C THR A 38 -3.48 23.90 -23.16
N ASP A 39 -2.75 23.40 -22.15
CA ASP A 39 -2.22 24.22 -21.03
C ASP A 39 -1.53 23.36 -19.94
N VAL A 40 -0.46 23.96 -19.38
CA VAL A 40 0.30 23.63 -18.15
C VAL A 40 1.52 22.70 -18.26
N GLU A 41 2.67 23.33 -18.00
CA GLU A 41 4.07 22.89 -18.08
C GLU A 41 4.49 21.91 -16.96
N VAL A 42 5.27 20.90 -17.34
CA VAL A 42 6.25 20.25 -16.46
C VAL A 42 7.59 20.25 -17.21
N ALA A 43 8.64 20.70 -16.51
CA ALA A 43 10.01 20.87 -16.99
C ALA A 43 10.66 19.56 -17.51
N PRO A 44 11.67 19.63 -18.40
CA PRO A 44 12.07 18.51 -19.24
C PRO A 44 13.01 17.55 -18.50
N LEU A 45 12.68 16.25 -18.54
CA LEU A 45 13.69 15.21 -18.37
C LEU A 45 14.51 15.14 -19.66
N ASN A 46 15.70 15.76 -19.62
CA ASN A 46 16.79 15.42 -20.52
C ASN A 46 17.30 14.02 -20.15
N ASP A 47 16.75 13.01 -20.80
CA ASP A 47 17.49 11.80 -21.15
C ASP A 47 17.23 11.57 -22.63
N GLU A 48 18.24 11.85 -23.46
CA GLU A 48 18.26 11.44 -24.87
C GLU A 48 18.34 9.91 -24.95
N LEU A 49 17.26 9.22 -24.58
CA LEU A 49 16.96 7.90 -25.11
C LEU A 49 16.46 8.12 -26.54
N GLN A 50 17.40 8.23 -27.48
CA GLN A 50 17.08 8.12 -28.89
C GLN A 50 16.33 6.78 -29.08
N GLN A 51 15.01 6.85 -29.27
CA GLN A 51 14.22 5.72 -29.71
C GLN A 51 14.65 5.40 -31.14
N GLN A 52 15.69 4.57 -31.28
CA GLN A 52 16.03 3.98 -32.55
C GLN A 52 14.89 3.04 -32.96
N SER A 53 14.23 3.40 -34.06
CA SER A 53 13.27 2.52 -34.71
C SER A 53 14.00 1.25 -35.17
N LEU A 54 13.51 0.10 -34.73
CA LEU A 54 14.08 -1.18 -35.13
C LEU A 54 13.88 -1.38 -36.63
N THR A 55 14.93 -1.83 -37.30
CA THR A 55 14.86 -2.21 -38.71
C THR A 55 13.98 -3.45 -38.88
N SER A 56 13.43 -3.65 -40.09
CA SER A 56 12.59 -4.82 -40.40
C SER A 56 13.31 -6.14 -40.07
N ASP A 57 14.61 -6.21 -40.31
CA ASP A 57 15.44 -7.38 -40.01
C ASP A 57 15.56 -7.63 -38.51
N GLN A 58 15.75 -6.57 -37.71
CA GLN A 58 15.82 -6.68 -36.25
C GLN A 58 14.48 -7.11 -35.64
N LEU A 59 13.36 -6.61 -36.20
CA LEU A 59 12.01 -7.04 -35.82
C LEU A 59 11.76 -8.50 -36.16
N GLN A 60 12.16 -8.95 -37.36
CA GLN A 60 12.05 -10.37 -37.73
C GLN A 60 12.89 -11.27 -36.81
N LEU A 61 14.07 -10.81 -36.39
CA LEU A 61 14.95 -11.57 -35.51
C LEU A 61 14.38 -11.69 -34.10
N LEU A 62 13.81 -10.60 -33.56
CA LEU A 62 13.05 -10.61 -32.30
C LEU A 62 11.81 -11.52 -32.39
N PHE A 63 11.07 -11.45 -33.50
CA PHE A 63 9.91 -12.30 -33.70
C PHE A 63 10.28 -13.78 -33.76
N ARG A 64 11.36 -14.15 -34.48
CA ARG A 64 11.86 -15.53 -34.51
C ARG A 64 12.24 -16.01 -33.12
N LYS A 65 12.93 -15.19 -32.34
CA LYS A 65 13.32 -15.51 -30.96
C LYS A 65 12.10 -15.71 -30.05
N ALA A 66 11.12 -14.82 -30.10
CA ALA A 66 9.88 -14.96 -29.34
C ALA A 66 9.06 -16.19 -29.80
N SER A 67 8.99 -16.45 -31.11
CA SER A 67 8.22 -17.57 -31.66
C SER A 67 8.83 -18.94 -31.34
N SER A 68 10.14 -19.04 -31.15
CA SER A 68 10.79 -20.30 -30.76
C SER A 68 10.51 -20.72 -29.31
N GLU A 69 10.01 -19.82 -28.47
CA GLU A 69 9.59 -20.11 -27.09
C GLU A 69 8.09 -20.44 -26.98
N LEU A 70 7.33 -20.27 -28.06
CA LEU A 70 5.91 -20.63 -28.12
C LEU A 70 5.78 -22.11 -28.51
N ILE A 71 5.50 -22.95 -27.52
CA ILE A 71 5.09 -24.34 -27.75
C ILE A 71 3.60 -24.29 -28.10
N ALA A 72 3.26 -24.60 -29.36
CA ALA A 72 1.86 -24.75 -29.75
C ALA A 72 1.28 -26.00 -29.08
N GLU A 73 0.40 -25.81 -28.11
CA GLU A 73 -0.36 -26.89 -27.49
C GLU A 73 -1.65 -27.14 -28.30
N THR A 74 -2.18 -28.37 -28.27
CA THR A 74 -3.45 -28.71 -28.95
C THR A 74 -4.66 -27.89 -28.47
N ALA A 75 -4.50 -27.09 -27.41
CA ALA A 75 -5.52 -26.18 -26.88
C ALA A 75 -5.40 -24.73 -27.41
N ASP A 76 -4.36 -24.39 -28.17
CA ASP A 76 -4.15 -23.05 -28.72
C ASP A 76 -5.04 -22.77 -29.94
N GLU A 77 -5.47 -23.81 -30.66
CA GLU A 77 -6.59 -23.72 -31.60
C GLU A 77 -7.92 -23.80 -30.83
N GLN A 78 -8.39 -22.66 -30.33
CA GLN A 78 -9.78 -22.55 -29.90
C GLN A 78 -10.62 -22.00 -31.05
N ASP A 79 -11.68 -22.74 -31.40
CA ASP A 79 -12.74 -22.21 -32.25
C ASP A 79 -13.21 -20.88 -31.64
N PHE A 80 -13.20 -19.82 -32.46
CA PHE A 80 -13.62 -18.49 -32.04
C PHE A 80 -14.92 -18.59 -31.23
N PHE A 81 -14.91 -18.08 -29.99
CA PHE A 81 -16.01 -18.19 -29.03
C PHE A 81 -17.24 -17.44 -29.57
N LYS A 82 -17.93 -18.11 -30.49
CA LYS A 82 -19.12 -17.60 -31.13
C LYS A 82 -20.21 -17.80 -30.09
N ARG A 83 -20.73 -16.67 -29.57
CA ARG A 83 -21.98 -16.67 -28.83
C ARG A 83 -22.95 -17.64 -29.50
N GLU A 84 -23.51 -18.56 -28.72
CA GLU A 84 -24.60 -19.40 -29.20
C GLU A 84 -25.63 -18.51 -29.90
N ALA A 85 -26.01 -18.89 -31.12
CA ALA A 85 -26.88 -18.07 -31.96
C ALA A 85 -28.05 -17.54 -31.13
N THR A 86 -28.35 -16.24 -31.26
CA THR A 86 -29.47 -15.59 -30.57
C THR A 86 -30.68 -16.50 -30.58
N ILE A 87 -31.20 -16.82 -29.39
CA ILE A 87 -32.40 -17.65 -29.22
C ILE A 87 -33.43 -17.12 -30.20
N LYS A 88 -33.85 -17.97 -31.15
CA LYS A 88 -34.85 -17.58 -32.14
C LYS A 88 -36.04 -17.04 -31.38
N ALA A 89 -36.57 -15.89 -31.81
CA ALA A 89 -37.77 -15.31 -31.20
C ALA A 89 -38.79 -16.44 -30.99
N PRO A 90 -39.37 -16.56 -29.78
CA PRO A 90 -40.26 -17.66 -29.46
C PRO A 90 -41.30 -17.72 -30.58
N LYS A 91 -41.34 -18.86 -31.29
CA LYS A 91 -42.43 -19.11 -32.24
C LYS A 91 -43.69 -18.96 -31.42
N THR A 92 -44.59 -18.07 -31.84
CA THR A 92 -45.89 -17.92 -31.20
C THR A 92 -46.48 -19.30 -31.02
N SER A 93 -46.55 -19.73 -29.76
CA SER A 93 -47.20 -20.96 -29.36
C SER A 93 -48.59 -20.97 -29.98
N GLN A 94 -49.13 -22.15 -30.29
CA GLN A 94 -50.55 -22.24 -30.63
C GLN A 94 -51.33 -21.50 -29.54
N ILE A 95 -52.07 -20.46 -29.93
CA ILE A 95 -52.96 -19.74 -29.03
C ILE A 95 -54.11 -20.70 -28.76
N VAL A 96 -53.98 -21.51 -27.70
CA VAL A 96 -55.06 -22.34 -27.22
C VAL A 96 -56.03 -21.42 -26.48
N GLN A 97 -57.11 -21.02 -27.14
CA GLN A 97 -58.19 -20.31 -26.47
C GLN A 97 -59.00 -21.32 -25.65
N THR A 98 -58.58 -21.55 -24.41
CA THR A 98 -59.43 -22.20 -23.42
C THR A 98 -60.38 -21.17 -22.82
N PRO A 99 -61.68 -21.47 -22.68
CA PRO A 99 -62.59 -20.61 -21.95
C PRO A 99 -62.11 -20.49 -20.49
N PHE A 100 -62.13 -19.27 -19.93
CA PHE A 100 -61.89 -19.04 -18.51
C PHE A 100 -63.19 -18.61 -17.84
N PRO A 101 -63.63 -19.30 -16.76
CA PRO A 101 -62.98 -20.47 -16.15
C PRO A 101 -63.08 -21.73 -17.04
N ALA A 102 -62.16 -22.68 -16.83
CA ALA A 102 -62.14 -23.94 -17.57
C ALA A 102 -63.51 -24.67 -17.48
N PRO A 103 -63.98 -25.34 -18.56
CA PRO A 103 -65.25 -26.06 -18.55
C PRO A 103 -65.27 -27.10 -17.42
N LEU A 104 -66.41 -27.25 -16.74
CA LEU A 104 -66.57 -28.18 -15.59
C LEU A 104 -66.13 -29.62 -15.90
N SER A 105 -66.18 -30.04 -17.17
CA SER A 105 -65.80 -31.37 -17.64
C SER A 105 -64.28 -31.56 -17.82
N GLU A 106 -63.52 -30.47 -17.97
CA GLU A 106 -62.05 -30.46 -18.17
C GLU A 106 -61.30 -29.92 -16.96
N ARG A 107 -62.00 -29.26 -16.04
CA ARG A 107 -61.49 -29.08 -14.69
C ARG A 107 -61.30 -30.50 -14.16
N LYS A 108 -60.05 -30.98 -14.08
CA LYS A 108 -59.72 -32.10 -13.19
C LYS A 108 -60.47 -31.76 -11.92
N GLU A 109 -61.38 -32.64 -11.45
CA GLU A 109 -62.03 -32.47 -10.14
C GLU A 109 -60.96 -31.86 -9.26
N ASP A 110 -61.19 -30.64 -8.77
CA ASP A 110 -60.23 -29.91 -7.95
C ASP A 110 -59.79 -30.95 -6.94
N SER A 111 -58.64 -31.55 -7.20
CA SER A 111 -58.06 -32.50 -6.28
C SER A 111 -57.55 -31.48 -5.30
N GLU A 112 -58.43 -31.08 -4.39
CA GLU A 112 -58.16 -30.16 -3.32
C GLU A 112 -57.11 -30.91 -2.53
N LEU A 113 -55.86 -30.79 -3.01
CA LEU A 113 -54.71 -31.37 -2.37
C LEU A 113 -54.76 -30.73 -1.01
N THR A 114 -55.02 -31.57 -0.01
CA THR A 114 -55.11 -31.07 1.35
C THR A 114 -53.77 -30.42 1.69
N ILE A 115 -53.77 -29.44 2.58
CA ILE A 115 -52.55 -28.74 2.99
C ILE A 115 -51.44 -29.75 3.38
N GLU A 116 -51.82 -30.88 3.97
CA GLU A 116 -50.91 -31.98 4.31
C GLU A 116 -50.32 -32.71 3.11
N GLN A 117 -51.08 -32.91 2.03
CA GLN A 117 -50.57 -33.50 0.79
C GLN A 117 -49.58 -32.56 0.09
N LEU A 118 -49.85 -31.25 0.10
CA LEU A 118 -48.93 -30.23 -0.41
C LEU A 118 -47.63 -30.17 0.40
N LYS A 119 -47.72 -30.23 1.74
CA LYS A 119 -46.54 -30.33 2.62
C LYS A 119 -45.72 -31.58 2.33
N GLN A 120 -46.37 -32.73 2.10
CA GLN A 120 -45.69 -33.99 1.82
C GLN A 120 -44.95 -33.97 0.48
N LEU A 121 -45.56 -33.42 -0.57
CA LEU A 121 -44.90 -33.22 -1.87
C LEU A 121 -43.71 -32.26 -1.76
N ALA A 122 -43.90 -31.13 -1.07
CA ALA A 122 -42.82 -30.16 -0.83
C ALA A 122 -41.66 -30.78 -0.01
N LYS A 123 -41.97 -31.63 0.98
CA LYS A 123 -40.96 -32.35 1.76
C LYS A 123 -40.20 -33.38 0.92
N GLN A 124 -40.88 -34.05 0.00
CA GLN A 124 -40.25 -34.99 -0.93
C GLN A 124 -39.30 -34.28 -1.89
N GLU A 125 -39.68 -33.11 -2.39
CA GLU A 125 -38.85 -32.28 -3.28
C GLU A 125 -37.65 -31.65 -2.55
N ALA A 126 -37.87 -31.12 -1.34
CA ALA A 126 -36.84 -30.41 -0.59
C ALA A 126 -35.80 -31.32 0.08
N GLY A 127 -36.09 -32.62 0.24
CA GLY A 127 -35.19 -33.57 0.89
C GLY A 127 -35.05 -33.38 2.40
N PRO A 128 -33.92 -33.79 3.02
CA PRO A 128 -33.70 -33.59 4.45
C PRO A 128 -33.48 -32.10 4.78
N LEU A 129 -33.90 -31.64 5.97
CA LEU A 129 -33.68 -30.26 6.40
C LEU A 129 -32.19 -30.07 6.72
N ILE A 130 -31.54 -29.14 6.02
CA ILE A 130 -30.13 -28.79 6.17
C ILE A 130 -29.96 -27.27 6.26
N ILE A 131 -28.83 -26.83 6.82
CA ILE A 131 -28.38 -25.43 6.73
C ILE A 131 -27.64 -25.29 5.39
N GLU A 132 -28.21 -24.53 4.45
CA GLU A 132 -27.60 -24.27 3.14
C GLU A 132 -26.48 -23.25 3.22
N ARG A 133 -26.66 -22.21 4.04
CA ARG A 133 -25.71 -21.11 4.15
C ARG A 133 -25.71 -20.53 5.55
N TYR A 134 -24.55 -20.14 6.02
CA TYR A 134 -24.40 -19.38 7.25
C TYR A 134 -23.35 -18.27 7.06
N SER A 135 -23.46 -17.21 7.85
CA SER A 135 -22.54 -16.07 7.85
C SER A 135 -22.29 -15.65 9.30
N PRO A 136 -21.04 -15.50 9.75
CA PRO A 136 -19.81 -15.59 8.98
C PRO A 136 -19.50 -17.05 8.65
N SER A 137 -18.75 -17.29 7.57
CA SER A 137 -18.34 -18.65 7.19
C SER A 137 -16.88 -18.95 7.57
N GLU A 138 -16.13 -17.89 7.84
CA GLU A 138 -14.75 -17.85 8.26
C GLU A 138 -14.60 -18.14 9.76
N GLU A 139 -13.56 -18.87 10.15
CA GLU A 139 -13.24 -19.10 11.57
C GLU A 139 -12.66 -17.85 12.24
N GLN A 140 -12.02 -16.98 11.47
CA GLN A 140 -11.48 -15.71 11.94
C GLN A 140 -12.10 -14.59 11.12
N VAL A 141 -12.76 -13.66 11.82
CA VAL A 141 -13.46 -12.51 11.24
C VAL A 141 -12.67 -11.25 11.57
N ASP A 142 -11.98 -10.72 10.55
CA ASP A 142 -11.10 -9.55 10.67
C ASP A 142 -11.76 -8.21 10.31
N TYR A 143 -13.08 -8.21 10.13
CA TYR A 143 -13.87 -7.02 9.82
C TYR A 143 -14.98 -6.79 10.85
N VAL A 144 -15.52 -5.57 10.87
CA VAL A 144 -16.63 -5.21 11.76
C VAL A 144 -17.88 -5.98 11.35
N MET A 145 -18.37 -6.83 12.25
CA MET A 145 -19.53 -7.67 12.00
C MET A 145 -20.74 -7.18 12.80
N PRO A 146 -21.86 -6.86 12.14
CA PRO A 146 -23.11 -6.48 12.82
C PRO A 146 -24.12 -7.64 12.92
N THR A 147 -24.01 -8.68 12.09
CA THR A 147 -25.09 -9.69 11.96
C THR A 147 -24.60 -11.10 11.69
N VAL A 148 -25.28 -12.10 12.26
CA VAL A 148 -25.14 -13.53 11.94
C VAL A 148 -26.34 -13.98 11.10
N ASN A 149 -26.11 -14.76 10.05
CA ASN A 149 -27.18 -15.30 9.21
C ASN A 149 -27.15 -16.82 9.17
N LEU A 150 -28.34 -17.45 9.16
CA LEU A 150 -28.55 -18.88 8.95
C LEU A 150 -29.67 -19.07 7.93
N THR A 151 -29.38 -19.78 6.85
CA THR A 151 -30.33 -20.09 5.77
C THR A 151 -30.53 -21.59 5.66
N PHE A 152 -31.78 -22.02 5.70
CA PHE A 152 -32.19 -23.42 5.60
C PHE A 152 -32.69 -23.73 4.18
N ASN A 153 -32.63 -24.99 3.75
CA ASN A 153 -33.19 -25.41 2.45
C ASN A 153 -34.73 -25.39 2.43
N GLN A 154 -35.37 -25.39 3.59
CA GLN A 154 -36.83 -25.47 3.75
C GLN A 154 -37.41 -24.26 4.48
N PRO A 155 -38.69 -23.92 4.24
CA PRO A 155 -39.38 -22.90 5.03
C PRO A 155 -39.53 -23.34 6.48
N MET A 156 -39.01 -22.53 7.40
CA MET A 156 -39.00 -22.73 8.85
C MET A 156 -40.16 -22.00 9.54
N ILE A 157 -40.64 -20.90 8.96
CA ILE A 157 -41.82 -20.19 9.43
C ILE A 157 -42.80 -19.91 8.28
N SER A 158 -44.07 -19.66 8.63
CA SER A 158 -45.08 -19.18 7.68
C SER A 158 -44.76 -17.75 7.23
N VAL A 159 -45.15 -17.40 6.00
CA VAL A 159 -45.09 -16.02 5.49
C VAL A 159 -45.90 -15.07 6.38
N SER A 160 -46.99 -15.55 6.99
CA SER A 160 -47.84 -14.76 7.89
C SER A 160 -47.18 -14.40 9.23
N SER A 161 -46.08 -15.07 9.59
CA SER A 161 -45.41 -14.94 10.91
C SER A 161 -44.06 -14.23 10.82
N LEU A 162 -43.78 -13.52 9.72
CA LEU A 162 -42.50 -12.82 9.51
C LEU A 162 -42.28 -11.66 10.50
N ASP A 163 -43.36 -11.02 10.96
CA ASP A 163 -43.30 -9.85 11.86
C ASP A 163 -43.41 -10.22 13.36
N GLU A 164 -43.53 -11.50 13.69
CA GLU A 164 -43.64 -11.95 15.07
C GLU A 164 -42.24 -11.99 15.72
N ASN A 165 -42.07 -11.25 16.84
CA ASN A 165 -40.89 -11.35 17.69
C ASN A 165 -40.86 -12.73 18.36
N MET A 166 -40.28 -13.72 17.68
CA MET A 166 -40.19 -15.08 18.19
C MET A 166 -39.02 -15.28 19.15
N ASN A 167 -39.24 -16.08 20.19
CA ASN A 167 -38.18 -16.57 21.05
C ASN A 167 -37.42 -17.70 20.35
N LEU A 168 -36.30 -17.38 19.68
CA LEU A 168 -35.52 -18.39 18.94
C LEU A 168 -34.90 -19.49 19.82
N GLU A 169 -34.89 -19.34 21.15
CA GLU A 169 -34.54 -20.46 22.05
C GLU A 169 -35.49 -21.66 21.82
N GLU A 170 -36.74 -21.41 21.41
CA GLU A 170 -37.72 -22.45 21.03
C GLU A 170 -37.36 -23.19 19.73
N LEU A 171 -36.57 -22.56 18.86
CA LEU A 171 -36.07 -23.15 17.60
C LEU A 171 -34.71 -23.82 17.77
N GLY A 172 -34.17 -23.85 18.99
CA GLY A 172 -32.88 -24.46 19.29
C GLY A 172 -31.67 -23.69 18.76
N ILE A 173 -31.85 -22.44 18.33
CA ILE A 173 -30.76 -21.61 17.78
C ILE A 173 -30.18 -20.74 18.90
N SER A 174 -28.88 -20.86 19.14
CA SER A 174 -28.19 -20.10 20.18
C SER A 174 -26.84 -19.56 19.72
N LEU A 175 -26.49 -18.37 20.24
CA LEU A 175 -25.21 -17.71 20.01
C LEU A 175 -24.56 -17.43 21.36
N THR A 176 -23.37 -17.98 21.58
CA THR A 176 -22.61 -17.84 22.83
C THR A 176 -21.25 -17.19 22.56
N PRO A 177 -20.80 -16.19 23.33
CA PRO A 177 -21.49 -15.53 24.44
C PRO A 177 -22.74 -14.75 23.99
N LYS A 178 -23.71 -14.62 24.90
CA LYS A 178 -24.92 -13.83 24.65
C LYS A 178 -24.53 -12.34 24.54
N ILE A 179 -24.91 -11.70 23.45
CA ILE A 179 -24.70 -10.26 23.21
C ILE A 179 -26.05 -9.56 22.96
N GLU A 180 -26.13 -8.27 23.26
CA GLU A 180 -27.36 -7.51 23.04
C GLU A 180 -27.71 -7.44 21.54
N GLY A 181 -28.94 -7.81 21.22
CA GLY A 181 -29.43 -7.83 19.85
C GLY A 181 -30.81 -8.45 19.77
N ARG A 182 -31.27 -8.65 18.54
CA ARG A 182 -32.54 -9.33 18.27
C ARG A 182 -32.38 -10.29 17.10
N TRP A 183 -33.13 -11.37 17.17
CA TRP A 183 -33.29 -12.25 16.03
C TRP A 183 -34.50 -11.85 15.22
N ARG A 184 -34.40 -11.93 13.90
CA ARG A 184 -35.53 -11.75 12.99
C ARG A 184 -35.43 -12.68 11.80
N TRP A 185 -36.58 -13.01 11.22
CA TRP A 185 -36.63 -13.68 9.93
C TRP A 185 -36.49 -12.65 8.81
N THR A 186 -35.67 -12.96 7.80
CA THR A 186 -35.50 -12.17 6.56
C THR A 186 -36.31 -12.75 5.39
N GLY A 187 -37.10 -13.79 5.69
CA GLY A 187 -37.88 -14.61 4.76
C GLY A 187 -38.24 -15.90 5.48
N THR A 188 -38.95 -16.82 4.81
CA THR A 188 -39.39 -18.07 5.46
C THR A 188 -38.26 -19.06 5.73
N LYS A 189 -37.08 -18.86 5.13
CA LYS A 189 -35.93 -19.78 5.19
C LYS A 189 -34.70 -19.22 5.91
N THR A 190 -34.63 -17.92 6.14
CA THR A 190 -33.39 -17.27 6.61
C THR A 190 -33.65 -16.48 7.87
N VAL A 191 -32.92 -16.85 8.93
CA VAL A 191 -32.93 -16.16 10.21
C VAL A 191 -31.65 -15.36 10.37
N GLN A 192 -31.79 -14.14 10.88
CA GLN A 192 -30.71 -13.18 11.06
C GLN A 192 -30.69 -12.68 12.49
N PHE A 193 -29.53 -12.76 13.13
CA PHE A 193 -29.26 -12.04 14.37
C PHE A 193 -28.72 -10.65 14.02
N GLU A 194 -29.39 -9.62 14.51
CA GLU A 194 -28.93 -8.24 14.46
C GLU A 194 -28.44 -7.83 15.83
N ALA A 195 -27.14 -7.64 15.98
CA ALA A 195 -26.58 -7.12 17.20
C ALA A 195 -26.92 -5.63 17.34
N LYS A 196 -27.23 -5.18 18.56
CA LYS A 196 -27.54 -3.77 18.85
C LYS A 196 -26.31 -2.89 18.68
N HIS A 197 -25.14 -3.45 18.99
CA HIS A 197 -23.82 -2.89 18.73
C HIS A 197 -23.03 -3.91 17.92
N ARG A 198 -21.92 -3.49 17.28
CA ARG A 198 -21.03 -4.46 16.61
C ARG A 198 -20.60 -5.58 17.57
N PHE A 199 -20.23 -6.72 17.01
CA PHE A 199 -19.68 -7.82 17.81
C PHE A 199 -18.42 -7.35 18.57
N PRO A 200 -18.27 -7.73 19.86
CA PRO A 200 -17.05 -7.51 20.62
C PRO A 200 -15.85 -8.14 19.91
N TYR A 201 -14.74 -7.41 19.84
CA TYR A 201 -13.50 -7.98 19.36
C TYR A 201 -12.87 -8.97 20.35
N SER A 202 -11.79 -9.65 19.96
CA SER A 202 -11.07 -10.61 20.80
C SER A 202 -11.99 -11.66 21.44
N THR A 203 -13.05 -12.09 20.75
CA THR A 203 -14.07 -12.97 21.33
C THR A 203 -14.35 -14.14 20.42
N LYS A 204 -14.33 -15.35 21.00
CA LYS A 204 -14.78 -16.57 20.33
C LYS A 204 -16.28 -16.71 20.52
N PHE A 205 -16.99 -16.88 19.41
CA PHE A 205 -18.41 -17.13 19.35
C PHE A 205 -18.70 -18.56 18.88
N THR A 206 -19.70 -19.18 19.50
CA THR A 206 -20.23 -20.49 19.14
C THR A 206 -21.69 -20.32 18.74
N LEU A 207 -22.00 -20.61 17.48
CA LEU A 207 -23.33 -20.68 16.92
C LEU A 207 -23.79 -22.14 16.94
N ARG A 208 -24.88 -22.41 17.65
CA ARG A 208 -25.44 -23.77 17.79
C ARG A 208 -26.87 -23.82 17.29
N VAL A 209 -27.21 -24.87 16.56
CA VAL A 209 -28.59 -25.22 16.20
C VAL A 209 -28.87 -26.63 16.71
N ASP A 210 -29.87 -26.76 17.57
CA ASP A 210 -30.32 -28.03 18.12
C ASP A 210 -31.28 -28.73 17.13
N LYS A 211 -30.97 -29.99 16.82
CA LYS A 211 -31.74 -30.83 15.90
C LYS A 211 -33.15 -31.17 16.42
N GLU A 212 -33.35 -31.24 17.73
CA GLU A 212 -34.62 -31.70 18.33
C GLU A 212 -35.71 -30.64 18.20
N HIS A 213 -35.31 -29.37 18.32
CA HIS A 213 -36.18 -28.20 18.29
C HIS A 213 -36.28 -27.56 16.90
N CYS A 214 -35.33 -27.85 16.00
CA CYS A 214 -35.30 -27.30 14.64
C CYS A 214 -36.17 -28.13 13.67
N VAL A 215 -37.43 -27.71 13.50
CA VAL A 215 -38.42 -28.35 12.62
C VAL A 215 -38.95 -27.37 11.57
N SER A 216 -39.03 -27.79 10.31
CA SER A 216 -39.58 -26.97 9.21
C SER A 216 -41.12 -27.01 9.18
N VAL A 217 -41.74 -26.02 8.55
CA VAL A 217 -43.22 -25.94 8.39
C VAL A 217 -43.78 -27.12 7.58
N ILE A 218 -42.95 -27.70 6.70
CA ILE A 218 -43.30 -28.89 5.92
C ILE A 218 -43.00 -30.21 6.66
N GLY A 219 -42.67 -30.14 7.95
CA GLY A 219 -42.44 -31.29 8.84
C GLY A 219 -41.10 -32.00 8.61
N GLY A 220 -40.14 -31.32 7.98
CA GLY A 220 -38.74 -31.76 7.93
C GLY A 220 -38.08 -31.55 9.29
N LYS A 221 -37.41 -32.57 9.82
CA LYS A 221 -36.54 -32.44 10.99
C LYS A 221 -35.11 -32.23 10.52
N ALA A 222 -34.37 -31.36 11.21
CA ALA A 222 -33.02 -31.01 10.81
C ALA A 222 -32.11 -32.24 10.86
N ILE A 223 -31.44 -32.53 9.74
CA ILE A 223 -30.28 -33.40 9.68
C ILE A 223 -29.08 -32.48 9.61
N LEU A 224 -28.56 -32.14 10.78
CA LEU A 224 -27.47 -31.19 10.90
C LEU A 224 -26.17 -31.92 10.60
N HIS A 225 -25.55 -31.58 9.47
CA HIS A 225 -24.20 -32.02 9.14
C HIS A 225 -23.23 -30.90 9.52
N SER A 226 -22.34 -31.17 10.48
CA SER A 226 -21.17 -30.34 10.77
C SER A 226 -20.05 -30.65 9.76
N MET A 227 -20.23 -30.35 8.47
CA MET A 227 -19.15 -30.63 7.49
C MET A 227 -18.83 -29.45 6.58
N ARG A 228 -17.60 -28.92 6.72
CA ARG A 228 -16.92 -28.07 5.75
C ARG A 228 -16.45 -28.92 4.57
N PHE A 229 -16.89 -28.61 3.34
CA PHE A 229 -16.19 -29.08 2.14
C PHE A 229 -15.98 -27.94 1.15
N HIS A 230 -14.73 -27.75 0.74
CA HIS A 230 -14.28 -26.72 -0.19
C HIS A 230 -14.58 -27.07 -1.68
N SER A 231 -15.33 -28.14 -1.96
CA SER A 231 -15.58 -28.62 -3.32
C SER A 231 -16.93 -29.31 -3.47
N VAL A 232 -17.72 -28.81 -4.42
CA VAL A 232 -19.10 -29.25 -4.74
C VAL A 232 -19.13 -30.71 -5.24
N HIS A 233 -18.00 -31.27 -5.71
CA HIS A 233 -17.92 -32.64 -6.24
C HIS A 233 -17.82 -33.73 -5.16
N ILE A 234 -17.48 -33.40 -3.92
CA ILE A 234 -17.41 -34.37 -2.80
C ILE A 234 -18.77 -34.52 -2.10
N PHE A 235 -19.66 -33.53 -2.25
CA PHE A 235 -21.02 -33.52 -1.67
C PHE A 235 -21.89 -34.69 -2.17
N LEU A 236 -21.79 -35.01 -3.46
CA LEU A 236 -22.62 -36.05 -4.10
C LEU A 236 -22.13 -37.48 -3.81
N ILE A 237 -20.84 -37.66 -3.49
CA ILE A 237 -20.23 -38.99 -3.32
C ILE A 237 -20.33 -39.48 -1.87
N LEU A 238 -20.31 -38.59 -0.86
CA LEU A 238 -20.44 -38.98 0.56
C LEU A 238 -21.87 -39.02 1.10
N SER A 239 -22.82 -38.31 0.47
CA SER A 239 -24.25 -38.35 0.85
C SER A 239 -24.89 -39.74 0.66
N LEU A 240 -24.23 -40.67 -0.04
CA LEU A 240 -24.73 -42.02 -0.32
C LEU A 240 -24.20 -43.10 0.63
N ILE A 241 -23.28 -42.80 1.56
CA ILE A 241 -22.58 -43.85 2.35
C ILE A 241 -22.86 -43.82 3.86
N VAL A 242 -23.46 -42.77 4.45
CA VAL A 242 -23.65 -42.74 5.92
C VAL A 242 -25.12 -42.51 6.28
N GLY A 243 -25.81 -43.60 6.63
CA GLY A 243 -27.02 -43.51 7.42
C GLY A 243 -26.70 -42.95 8.81
N LYS A 244 -27.51 -41.97 9.23
CA LYS A 244 -27.50 -41.33 10.57
C LYS A 244 -26.29 -40.41 10.86
N LEU A 245 -26.45 -39.12 10.60
CA LEU A 245 -25.78 -38.08 11.40
C LEU A 245 -26.81 -37.52 12.39
N ASP A 246 -26.61 -37.87 13.66
CA ASP A 246 -27.49 -37.66 14.81
C ASP A 246 -26.96 -36.51 15.70
N GLU A 247 -26.22 -35.54 15.15
CA GLU A 247 -25.52 -34.51 15.94
C GLU A 247 -26.02 -33.10 15.63
N GLU A 248 -25.85 -32.18 16.57
CA GLU A 248 -26.26 -30.78 16.47
C GLU A 248 -25.31 -30.00 15.53
N PHE A 249 -25.78 -28.90 14.95
CA PHE A 249 -24.88 -28.00 14.21
C PHE A 249 -24.17 -27.10 15.22
N VAL A 250 -22.85 -27.11 15.20
CA VAL A 250 -22.00 -26.23 16.00
C VAL A 250 -20.97 -25.59 15.08
N PHE A 251 -20.97 -24.26 15.00
CA PHE A 251 -19.99 -23.50 14.27
C PHE A 251 -19.32 -22.48 15.19
N GLU A 252 -18.00 -22.45 15.16
CA GLU A 252 -17.21 -21.52 15.96
C GLU A 252 -16.48 -20.53 15.06
N PHE A 253 -16.55 -19.25 15.43
CA PHE A 253 -15.77 -18.20 14.80
C PHE A 253 -15.23 -17.26 15.87
N SER A 254 -14.16 -16.53 15.55
CA SER A 254 -13.52 -15.59 16.45
C SER A 254 -13.43 -14.23 15.79
N THR A 255 -13.68 -13.16 16.54
CA THR A 255 -13.43 -11.80 16.11
C THR A 255 -11.95 -11.44 16.26
N ALA A 256 -11.47 -10.51 15.43
CA ALA A 256 -10.08 -10.06 15.41
C ALA A 256 -9.51 -9.79 16.81
N THR A 257 -8.26 -10.22 17.05
CA THR A 257 -7.53 -9.86 18.27
C THR A 257 -6.94 -8.45 18.18
N ALA A 258 -6.35 -7.96 19.28
CA ALA A 258 -5.73 -6.65 19.33
C ALA A 258 -4.66 -6.50 18.26
N LYS A 259 -4.76 -5.45 17.44
CA LYS A 259 -3.81 -5.13 16.39
C LYS A 259 -3.43 -3.67 16.48
N VAL A 260 -2.13 -3.38 16.44
CA VAL A 260 -1.61 -2.02 16.33
C VAL A 260 -1.88 -1.52 14.91
N LEU A 261 -2.53 -0.36 14.81
CA LEU A 261 -2.87 0.33 13.57
C LEU A 261 -1.85 1.43 13.25
N ASP A 262 -1.32 2.08 14.28
CA ASP A 262 -0.45 3.24 14.15
C ASP A 262 0.53 3.29 15.32
N PHE A 263 1.73 3.81 15.06
CA PHE A 263 2.79 4.00 16.03
C PHE A 263 3.34 5.42 15.94
N SER A 264 3.94 5.93 16.99
CA SER A 264 4.80 7.11 16.95
C SER A 264 5.81 6.95 18.07
N PRO A 265 7.06 7.40 17.93
CA PRO A 265 7.63 8.14 16.79
C PRO A 265 8.06 7.23 15.63
N TYR A 266 8.25 7.82 14.44
CA TYR A 266 8.85 7.15 13.29
C TYR A 266 10.25 7.71 13.00
N GLY A 267 11.18 6.84 12.58
CA GLY A 267 12.52 7.25 12.17
C GLY A 267 13.35 7.85 13.30
N THR A 268 14.08 8.93 13.02
CA THR A 268 15.00 9.55 13.99
C THR A 268 14.27 10.51 14.92
N VAL A 269 14.30 10.23 16.22
CA VAL A 269 13.73 11.09 17.26
C VAL A 269 14.65 12.25 17.60
N SER A 270 14.06 13.41 17.92
CA SER A 270 14.78 14.64 18.26
C SER A 270 15.11 14.80 19.75
N THR A 271 14.75 13.82 20.58
CA THR A 271 14.94 13.82 22.04
C THR A 271 15.33 12.43 22.53
N LEU A 272 16.07 12.34 23.63
CA LEU A 272 16.41 11.09 24.30
C LEU A 272 15.29 10.58 25.21
N LYS A 273 14.18 11.32 25.33
CA LYS A 273 12.95 10.87 26.00
C LYS A 273 11.76 11.01 25.07
N PRO A 274 11.74 10.28 23.95
CA PRO A 274 10.64 10.38 23.01
C PRO A 274 9.35 9.84 23.63
N LYS A 275 8.26 10.54 23.37
CA LYS A 275 6.92 10.07 23.72
C LYS A 275 6.49 9.08 22.64
N CYS A 276 6.18 7.88 23.06
CA CYS A 276 5.70 6.80 22.21
C CYS A 276 4.18 6.67 22.30
N PHE A 277 3.54 6.30 21.20
CA PHE A 277 2.10 6.13 21.08
C PHE A 277 1.80 4.91 20.21
N LEU A 278 0.93 4.02 20.68
CA LEU A 278 0.42 2.89 19.90
C LEU A 278 -1.11 2.97 19.87
N LEU A 279 -1.68 3.02 18.67
CA LEU A 279 -3.13 2.95 18.44
C LEU A 279 -3.53 1.53 18.07
N PHE A 280 -4.65 1.06 18.61
CA PHE A 280 -5.20 -0.28 18.36
C PHE A 280 -6.52 -0.21 17.57
N ASN A 281 -6.88 -1.33 16.94
CA ASN A 281 -8.16 -1.52 16.25
C ASN A 281 -9.38 -1.64 17.16
N GLN A 282 -9.18 -1.75 18.47
CA GLN A 282 -10.19 -2.07 19.46
C GLN A 282 -9.85 -1.45 20.82
N LYS A 283 -10.81 -1.46 21.76
CA LYS A 283 -10.55 -0.92 23.10
C LYS A 283 -9.48 -1.73 23.82
N ILE A 284 -8.59 -1.04 24.55
CA ILE A 284 -7.52 -1.67 25.30
C ILE A 284 -7.53 -1.24 26.77
N ASN A 285 -6.94 -2.07 27.63
CA ASN A 285 -6.64 -1.69 29.00
C ASN A 285 -5.18 -1.26 29.06
N MET A 286 -4.95 0.02 29.30
CA MET A 286 -3.61 0.62 29.29
C MET A 286 -2.64 -0.08 30.25
N ASN A 287 -3.12 -0.46 31.45
CA ASN A 287 -2.30 -1.11 32.47
C ASN A 287 -1.96 -2.57 32.13
N GLU A 288 -2.78 -3.23 31.33
CA GLU A 288 -2.49 -4.59 30.88
C GLU A 288 -1.58 -4.59 29.65
N ILE A 289 -1.79 -3.67 28.71
CA ILE A 289 -0.91 -3.51 27.54
C ILE A 289 0.50 -3.08 27.97
N SER A 290 0.64 -2.15 28.92
CA SER A 290 1.96 -1.67 29.36
C SER A 290 2.86 -2.75 29.94
N LYS A 291 2.29 -3.86 30.45
CA LYS A 291 3.03 -5.04 30.92
C LYS A 291 3.60 -5.90 29.79
N HIS A 292 3.12 -5.71 28.56
CA HIS A 292 3.54 -6.47 27.37
C HIS A 292 4.46 -5.65 26.45
N ILE A 293 4.55 -4.33 26.65
CA ILE A 293 5.48 -3.50 25.88
C ILE A 293 6.90 -3.90 26.24
N ARG A 294 7.69 -4.25 25.21
CA ARG A 294 9.11 -4.55 25.33
C ARG A 294 9.88 -3.59 24.44
N VAL A 295 10.92 -2.96 24.97
CA VAL A 295 11.79 -2.07 24.19
C VAL A 295 13.23 -2.54 24.30
N VAL A 296 13.87 -2.79 23.16
CA VAL A 296 15.22 -3.36 23.09
C VAL A 296 16.09 -2.48 22.21
N SER A 297 17.28 -2.13 22.69
CA SER A 297 18.28 -1.46 21.84
C SER A 297 18.89 -2.43 20.84
N SER A 298 19.41 -1.89 19.74
CA SER A 298 20.25 -2.63 18.77
C SER A 298 21.47 -3.32 19.39
N SER A 299 21.96 -2.84 20.53
CA SER A 299 23.01 -3.49 21.32
C SER A 299 22.54 -4.69 22.16
N GLY A 300 21.25 -5.01 22.13
CA GLY A 300 20.64 -6.12 22.86
C GLY A 300 20.23 -5.80 24.30
N ASN A 301 20.35 -4.54 24.74
CA ASN A 301 19.93 -4.13 26.08
C ASN A 301 18.41 -3.88 26.08
N GLU A 302 17.71 -4.56 26.98
CA GLU A 302 16.27 -4.39 27.17
C GLU A 302 15.98 -3.32 28.22
N ILE A 303 15.20 -2.32 27.84
CA ILE A 303 14.65 -1.32 28.75
C ILE A 303 13.52 -1.99 29.53
N GLN A 304 13.67 -2.04 30.85
CA GLN A 304 12.71 -2.72 31.70
C GLN A 304 11.39 -1.94 31.75
N ASN A 305 10.24 -2.62 31.87
CA ASN A 305 8.93 -1.95 31.91
C ASN A 305 8.81 -0.94 33.07
N GLN A 306 9.56 -1.11 34.16
CA GLN A 306 9.60 -0.11 35.25
C GLN A 306 10.32 1.19 34.87
N GLU A 307 11.12 1.19 33.81
CA GLU A 307 11.80 2.38 33.26
C GLU A 307 10.92 3.13 32.25
N LEU A 308 9.79 2.53 31.86
CA LEU A 308 8.75 3.21 31.11
C LEU A 308 7.86 4.04 32.05
N GLU A 309 7.42 5.19 31.57
CA GLU A 309 6.49 6.07 32.25
C GLU A 309 5.26 6.26 31.36
N MET A 310 4.11 5.74 31.82
CA MET A 310 2.84 5.89 31.10
C MET A 310 2.41 7.36 31.11
N LEU A 311 2.02 7.88 29.95
CA LEU A 311 1.46 9.22 29.86
C LEU A 311 0.03 9.23 30.36
N ASP A 312 -0.36 10.29 31.07
CA ASP A 312 -1.77 10.51 31.40
C ASP A 312 -2.58 10.93 30.16
N ASP A 313 -3.90 10.78 30.24
CA ASP A 313 -4.81 11.04 29.13
C ASP A 313 -4.78 12.51 28.68
N ALA A 314 -4.52 13.46 29.58
CA ALA A 314 -4.41 14.88 29.24
C ALA A 314 -3.16 15.16 28.38
N THR A 315 -2.01 14.62 28.78
CA THR A 315 -0.75 14.73 28.07
C THR A 315 -0.83 14.02 26.72
N ALA A 316 -1.35 12.79 26.69
CA ALA A 316 -1.49 12.03 25.46
C ALA A 316 -2.40 12.75 24.45
N LYS A 317 -3.54 13.31 24.89
CA LYS A 317 -4.44 14.11 24.03
C LYS A 317 -3.82 15.40 23.52
N SER A 318 -2.91 16.00 24.28
CA SER A 318 -2.17 17.19 23.83
C SER A 318 -1.15 16.85 22.75
N GLU A 319 -0.37 15.79 22.96
CA GLU A 319 0.75 15.42 22.09
C GLU A 319 0.30 14.69 20.83
N PHE A 320 -0.66 13.77 20.94
CA PHE A 320 -1.15 12.91 19.85
C PHE A 320 -2.56 13.29 19.40
N LYS A 321 -2.90 14.58 19.50
CA LYS A 321 -4.22 15.13 19.19
C LYS A 321 -4.73 14.68 17.82
N SER A 322 -3.86 14.70 16.80
CA SER A 322 -4.21 14.32 15.43
C SER A 322 -4.62 12.85 15.31
N ASN A 323 -3.86 11.94 15.92
CA ASN A 323 -4.14 10.50 15.88
C ASN A 323 -5.40 10.15 16.71
N ILE A 324 -5.55 10.78 17.87
CA ILE A 324 -6.68 10.54 18.78
C ILE A 324 -7.98 11.11 18.22
N ASN A 325 -7.97 12.30 17.61
CA ASN A 325 -9.19 12.93 17.09
C ASN A 325 -9.53 12.53 15.64
N ALA A 326 -8.73 11.66 15.02
CA ALA A 326 -9.03 11.13 13.69
C ALA A 326 -10.34 10.32 13.66
N ASP A 327 -10.70 9.69 14.78
CA ASP A 327 -11.96 8.96 15.00
C ASP A 327 -12.35 9.13 16.47
N GLU A 328 -13.59 9.56 16.76
CA GLU A 328 -14.11 9.68 18.13
C GLU A 328 -13.96 8.37 18.94
N GLY A 329 -13.97 7.22 18.26
CA GLY A 329 -13.75 5.92 18.88
C GLY A 329 -12.31 5.69 19.36
N ASN A 330 -11.32 6.50 18.99
CA ASN A 330 -9.92 6.26 19.32
C ASN A 330 -9.56 6.57 20.77
N HIS A 331 -10.37 7.34 21.51
CA HIS A 331 -10.08 7.75 22.88
C HIS A 331 -9.85 6.60 23.88
N GLU A 332 -10.28 5.38 23.56
CA GLU A 332 -10.14 4.18 24.41
C GLU A 332 -9.26 3.09 23.78
N LYS A 333 -8.59 3.39 22.65
CA LYS A 333 -7.88 2.41 21.83
C LYS A 333 -6.37 2.63 21.79
N TYR A 334 -5.81 3.43 22.69
CA TYR A 334 -4.38 3.77 22.62
C TYR A 334 -3.67 3.60 23.95
N VAL A 335 -2.35 3.40 23.85
CA VAL A 335 -1.41 3.45 24.96
C VAL A 335 -0.31 4.44 24.59
N ALA A 336 0.08 5.29 25.52
CA ALA A 336 1.14 6.26 25.32
C ALA A 336 2.11 6.23 26.52
N PHE A 337 3.41 6.28 26.25
CA PHE A 337 4.45 6.20 27.28
C PHE A 337 5.69 7.00 26.88
N THR A 338 6.55 7.26 27.86
CA THR A 338 7.89 7.84 27.67
C THR A 338 8.90 7.08 28.54
N PHE A 339 10.15 7.55 28.57
CA PHE A 339 11.27 6.91 29.27
C PHE A 339 11.68 7.74 30.49
N LYS A 340 11.82 7.07 31.65
CA LYS A 340 12.26 7.72 32.90
C LYS A 340 13.70 8.21 32.82
N ASN A 341 14.55 7.46 32.15
CA ASN A 341 15.96 7.78 31.90
C ASN A 341 16.15 8.17 30.43
N ASP A 342 17.21 8.94 30.16
CA ASP A 342 17.57 9.27 28.79
C ASP A 342 18.00 8.00 28.05
N LEU A 343 17.48 7.84 26.83
CA LEU A 343 17.94 6.83 25.90
C LEU A 343 19.39 7.10 25.47
N SER A 344 20.08 6.06 25.05
CA SER A 344 21.41 6.18 24.44
C SER A 344 21.31 6.85 23.06
N LYS A 345 22.26 7.71 22.73
CA LYS A 345 22.39 8.35 21.41
C LYS A 345 22.79 7.33 20.34
N ALA A 346 22.60 7.68 19.07
CA ALA A 346 22.97 6.84 17.92
C ALA A 346 22.53 5.38 18.07
N THR A 347 21.34 5.15 18.61
CA THR A 347 20.87 3.81 18.96
C THR A 347 19.49 3.57 18.36
N GLU A 348 19.35 2.47 17.61
CA GLU A 348 18.04 1.94 17.24
C GLU A 348 17.38 1.27 18.43
N TYR A 349 16.09 1.54 18.62
CA TYR A 349 15.23 0.91 19.62
C TYR A 349 14.08 0.20 18.93
N LEU A 350 14.00 -1.12 19.14
CA LEU A 350 12.90 -1.98 18.70
C LEU A 350 11.82 -2.00 19.79
N VAL A 351 10.63 -1.54 19.45
CA VAL A 351 9.42 -1.66 20.28
C VAL A 351 8.65 -2.90 19.84
N GLN A 352 8.34 -3.78 20.78
CA GLN A 352 7.68 -5.04 20.54
C GLN A 352 6.46 -5.20 21.44
N LEU A 353 5.45 -5.86 20.88
CA LEU A 353 4.32 -6.44 21.59
C LEU A 353 4.34 -7.95 21.29
N PRO A 354 4.90 -8.77 22.21
CA PRO A 354 4.96 -10.22 22.04
C PRO A 354 3.55 -10.85 21.94
N ILE A 355 3.54 -12.13 21.55
CA ILE A 355 2.35 -12.98 21.65
C ILE A 355 1.73 -12.89 23.05
N GLY A 356 0.39 -12.85 23.12
CA GLY A 356 -0.33 -12.83 24.38
C GLY A 356 -0.90 -11.47 24.79
N CYS A 357 -0.84 -10.45 23.93
CA CYS A 357 -1.39 -9.12 24.22
C CYS A 357 -2.92 -9.18 24.40
N PRO A 358 -3.45 -8.61 25.50
CA PRO A 358 -4.88 -8.68 25.83
C PRO A 358 -5.71 -7.61 25.10
N SER A 359 -7.03 -7.75 25.22
CA SER A 359 -8.04 -6.76 24.81
C SER A 359 -8.86 -6.32 26.01
N ALA A 360 -9.46 -5.13 25.96
CA ALA A 360 -10.50 -4.74 26.91
C ALA A 360 -11.89 -5.23 26.51
N GLU A 361 -12.08 -5.71 25.27
CA GLU A 361 -13.39 -6.13 24.76
C GLU A 361 -13.67 -7.63 24.96
N GLY A 362 -12.64 -8.47 24.82
CA GLY A 362 -12.79 -9.92 24.84
C GLY A 362 -11.55 -10.66 25.34
N PRO A 363 -11.69 -11.96 25.69
CA PRO A 363 -10.64 -12.72 26.36
C PRO A 363 -9.53 -13.24 25.44
N LEU A 364 -9.73 -13.24 24.11
CA LEU A 364 -8.72 -13.74 23.17
C LEU A 364 -7.52 -12.79 23.12
N LYS A 365 -6.35 -13.39 23.27
CA LYS A 365 -5.04 -12.73 23.20
C LYS A 365 -4.44 -12.86 21.82
N THR A 366 -3.54 -11.95 21.46
CA THR A 366 -2.81 -12.03 20.19
C THR A 366 -2.04 -13.33 20.08
N THR A 367 -2.01 -13.90 18.86
CA THR A 367 -1.27 -15.14 18.52
C THR A 367 0.03 -14.87 17.77
N SER A 368 0.25 -13.62 17.33
CA SER A 368 1.46 -13.16 16.66
C SER A 368 2.10 -12.00 17.41
N GLU A 369 3.42 -11.88 17.28
CA GLU A 369 4.16 -10.69 17.71
C GLU A 369 3.91 -9.52 16.75
N TRP A 370 3.90 -8.30 17.29
CA TRP A 370 4.02 -7.06 16.54
C TRP A 370 5.29 -6.32 16.96
N SER A 371 5.98 -5.70 16.01
CA SER A 371 7.18 -4.90 16.30
C SER A 371 7.38 -3.76 15.30
N THR A 372 8.10 -2.73 15.75
CA THR A 372 8.52 -1.57 14.96
C THR A 372 9.76 -0.93 15.61
N SER A 373 10.46 -0.03 14.92
CA SER A 373 11.64 0.64 15.49
C SER A 373 11.68 2.14 15.24
N PHE A 374 12.49 2.82 16.06
CA PHE A 374 12.90 4.21 15.88
C PHE A 374 14.37 4.36 16.30
N HIS A 375 15.00 5.47 15.94
CA HIS A 375 16.42 5.72 16.21
C HIS A 375 16.59 7.03 16.98
N THR A 376 17.50 7.06 17.95
CA THR A 376 17.94 8.33 18.54
C THR A 376 18.95 9.01 17.61
N TYR A 377 18.97 10.35 17.63
CA TYR A 377 19.91 11.13 16.85
C TYR A 377 21.37 10.75 17.13
N GLU A 378 22.21 10.89 16.10
CA GLU A 378 23.65 10.66 16.21
C GLU A 378 24.36 11.85 16.88
N PRO A 379 25.57 11.66 17.47
CA PRO A 379 26.43 12.78 17.82
C PRO A 379 26.65 13.72 16.63
N LEU A 380 26.71 15.03 16.86
CA LEU A 380 26.95 16.01 15.80
C LEU A 380 28.37 15.84 15.22
N LYS A 381 28.47 15.62 13.91
CA LYS A 381 29.70 15.42 13.16
C LYS A 381 29.66 16.19 11.84
N ILE A 382 30.84 16.56 11.37
CA ILE A 382 31.04 16.96 9.97
C ILE A 382 31.20 15.67 9.16
N ILE A 383 30.29 15.46 8.21
CA ILE A 383 30.28 14.27 7.34
C ILE A 383 30.93 14.52 5.99
N ASP A 384 31.00 15.78 5.57
CA ASP A 384 31.72 16.19 4.38
C ASP A 384 32.22 17.63 4.51
N CYS A 385 33.23 17.97 3.74
CA CYS A 385 33.70 19.34 3.59
C CYS A 385 34.10 19.61 2.15
N PHE A 386 34.17 20.88 1.79
CA PHE A 386 34.79 21.32 0.55
C PHE A 386 35.71 22.51 0.85
N PRO A 387 36.95 22.50 0.35
CA PRO A 387 37.65 21.39 -0.31
C PRO A 387 37.99 20.24 0.66
N ASN A 388 38.08 19.02 0.12
CA ASN A 388 38.32 17.79 0.87
C ASN A 388 39.47 16.98 0.26
N GLU A 389 40.60 16.93 0.95
CA GLU A 389 41.82 16.28 0.44
C GLU A 389 41.68 14.75 0.21
N THR A 390 40.68 14.13 0.84
CA THR A 390 40.41 12.69 0.75
C THR A 390 39.51 12.31 -0.43
N ASN A 391 38.77 13.27 -0.99
CA ASN A 391 37.95 13.06 -2.17
C ASN A 391 38.66 13.61 -3.42
N SER A 392 39.00 12.74 -4.37
CA SER A 392 39.74 13.12 -5.58
C SER A 392 39.03 14.18 -6.44
N TRP A 393 37.70 14.26 -6.40
CA TRP A 393 36.91 15.23 -7.17
C TRP A 393 36.75 16.59 -6.47
N GLN A 394 36.86 16.62 -5.14
CA GLN A 394 36.72 17.81 -4.30
C GLN A 394 38.07 18.25 -3.69
N ARG A 395 39.16 17.67 -4.18
CA ARG A 395 40.50 17.81 -3.59
C ARG A 395 41.05 19.23 -3.62
N THR A 396 40.61 20.02 -4.59
CA THR A 396 41.22 21.29 -4.93
C THR A 396 40.18 22.40 -4.97
N ALA A 397 40.37 23.45 -4.18
CA ALA A 397 39.65 24.71 -4.35
C ALA A 397 40.49 25.69 -5.16
N ALA A 398 39.84 26.41 -6.08
CA ALA A 398 40.43 27.57 -6.73
C ALA A 398 40.45 28.77 -5.75
N PRO A 399 41.33 29.76 -5.96
CA PRO A 399 41.34 31.00 -5.19
C PRO A 399 39.97 31.70 -5.21
N GLY A 400 39.48 32.08 -4.03
CA GLY A 400 38.18 32.74 -3.87
C GLY A 400 36.96 31.83 -4.01
N GLN A 401 37.14 30.54 -4.28
CA GLN A 401 36.02 29.59 -4.32
C GLN A 401 35.47 29.35 -2.92
N ASN A 402 34.14 29.31 -2.78
CA ASN A 402 33.47 29.06 -1.51
C ASN A 402 33.92 27.72 -0.91
N TRP A 403 34.06 27.69 0.40
CA TRP A 403 34.29 26.44 1.16
C TRP A 403 32.99 26.02 1.84
N SER A 404 32.80 24.73 2.10
CA SER A 404 31.61 24.29 2.82
C SER A 404 31.89 23.17 3.82
N LEU A 405 31.02 23.07 4.82
CA LEU A 405 30.98 22.00 5.81
C LEU A 405 29.58 21.41 5.84
N THR A 406 29.46 20.10 5.69
CA THR A 406 28.19 19.36 5.76
C THR A 406 28.13 18.54 7.03
N PHE A 407 26.98 18.54 7.71
CA PHE A 407 26.77 17.94 9.02
C PHE A 407 25.75 16.77 8.99
N ASN A 408 25.88 15.82 9.92
CA ASN A 408 24.93 14.71 10.06
C ASN A 408 23.63 15.08 10.79
N ASN A 409 23.56 16.24 11.43
CA ASN A 409 22.36 16.77 12.08
C ASN A 409 22.12 18.22 11.66
N SER A 410 20.86 18.65 11.69
CA SER A 410 20.48 20.04 11.47
C SER A 410 21.07 20.96 12.54
N LEU A 411 21.66 22.07 12.12
CA LEU A 411 22.34 23.01 12.99
C LEU A 411 21.37 24.02 13.63
N ASN A 412 21.68 24.47 14.83
CA ASN A 412 21.00 25.60 15.43
C ASN A 412 21.64 26.90 14.92
N HIS A 413 21.02 27.50 13.90
CA HIS A 413 21.53 28.71 13.23
C HIS A 413 21.74 29.89 14.18
N SER A 414 20.97 30.00 15.28
CA SER A 414 21.14 31.07 16.27
C SER A 414 22.49 31.03 17.01
N THR A 415 23.18 29.88 16.97
CA THR A 415 24.51 29.71 17.57
C THR A 415 25.65 29.99 16.61
N ILE A 416 25.37 30.02 15.30
CA ILE A 416 26.39 30.14 14.26
C ILE A 416 26.82 31.60 14.11
N ASN A 417 28.11 31.85 14.33
CA ASN A 417 28.70 33.17 14.13
C ASN A 417 30.11 33.04 13.54
N LYS A 418 30.59 34.12 12.92
CA LYS A 418 31.89 34.15 12.25
C LYS A 418 33.07 33.80 13.17
N SER A 419 33.01 34.16 14.45
CA SER A 419 34.13 33.89 15.38
C SER A 419 34.34 32.41 15.71
N LEU A 420 33.36 31.53 15.41
CA LEU A 420 33.53 30.08 15.58
C LEU A 420 34.57 29.49 14.61
N PHE A 421 34.88 30.19 13.53
CA PHE A 421 35.74 29.72 12.46
C PHE A 421 37.01 30.58 12.43
N LYS A 422 38.14 29.97 12.81
CA LYS A 422 39.46 30.59 12.72
C LYS A 422 40.24 29.91 11.60
N ILE A 423 40.78 30.70 10.68
CA ILE A 423 41.52 30.20 9.52
C ILE A 423 42.94 30.76 9.53
N GLU A 424 43.91 29.87 9.30
CA GLU A 424 45.34 30.23 9.21
C GLU A 424 45.95 29.68 7.90
N PRO A 425 46.64 30.50 7.08
CA PRO A 425 46.82 31.96 7.20
C PRO A 425 45.48 32.73 7.18
N GLU A 426 45.45 33.92 7.77
CA GLU A 426 44.23 34.73 7.83
C GLU A 426 43.68 35.03 6.43
N VAL A 427 42.36 34.89 6.27
CA VAL A 427 41.66 35.16 5.01
C VAL A 427 40.85 36.45 5.16
N ASN A 428 41.09 37.39 4.25
CA ASN A 428 40.27 38.59 4.12
C ASN A 428 38.89 38.22 3.58
N GLY A 429 37.87 39.02 3.90
CA GLY A 429 36.54 38.84 3.33
C GLY A 429 35.76 37.63 3.82
N LEU A 430 36.21 36.93 4.88
CA LEU A 430 35.52 35.73 5.39
C LEU A 430 34.05 36.04 5.72
N GLY A 431 33.12 35.44 4.98
CA GLY A 431 31.68 35.50 5.20
C GLY A 431 31.16 34.11 5.54
N ILE A 432 30.27 34.00 6.52
CA ILE A 432 29.61 32.75 6.87
C ILE A 432 28.16 32.84 6.42
N GLU A 433 27.79 31.99 5.48
CA GLU A 433 26.44 31.82 4.97
C GLU A 433 25.86 30.51 5.49
N HIS A 434 24.61 30.58 5.97
CA HIS A 434 23.77 29.44 6.29
C HIS A 434 22.38 29.74 5.75
N VAL A 435 21.82 28.85 4.95
CA VAL A 435 20.53 29.06 4.27
C VAL A 435 19.44 28.36 5.06
N GLU A 436 18.29 29.00 5.29
CA GLU A 436 17.18 28.41 6.07
C GLU A 436 16.69 27.06 5.50
N HIS A 437 16.83 26.84 4.19
CA HIS A 437 16.41 25.61 3.51
C HIS A 437 17.49 24.51 3.46
N ASN A 438 18.72 24.81 3.92
CA ASN A 438 19.81 23.84 4.01
C ASN A 438 20.45 23.95 5.40
N ASP A 439 19.76 23.37 6.38
CA ASP A 439 20.07 23.45 7.81
C ASP A 439 21.27 22.58 8.23
N ARG A 440 21.91 21.89 7.29
CA ARG A 440 23.02 20.95 7.53
C ARG A 440 24.30 21.38 6.84
N GLU A 441 24.34 22.56 6.24
CA GLU A 441 25.50 23.06 5.54
C GLU A 441 25.88 24.47 6.01
N ILE A 442 27.18 24.70 6.17
CA ILE A 442 27.74 26.03 6.36
C ILE A 442 28.61 26.34 5.14
N THR A 443 28.34 27.45 4.47
CA THR A 443 29.15 27.96 3.36
C THR A 443 30.03 29.12 3.84
N MET A 444 31.29 29.13 3.44
CA MET A 444 32.28 30.14 3.79
C MET A 444 32.77 30.85 2.52
N HIS A 445 32.37 32.10 2.35
CA HIS A 445 32.93 33.00 1.34
C HIS A 445 34.27 33.51 1.80
N ASN A 446 35.24 33.59 0.89
CA ASN A 446 36.62 33.88 1.25
C ASN A 446 37.38 34.52 0.07
N ASP A 447 38.40 35.33 0.37
CA ASP A 447 39.36 35.84 -0.62
C ASP A 447 40.69 35.06 -0.52
N SER A 448 40.63 33.73 -0.60
CA SER A 448 41.81 32.87 -0.46
C SER A 448 42.83 33.07 -1.58
N LYS A 449 44.11 32.87 -1.25
CA LYS A 449 45.23 33.04 -2.17
C LYS A 449 45.60 31.72 -2.84
N PRO A 450 46.07 31.76 -4.11
CA PRO A 450 46.59 30.58 -4.79
C PRO A 450 47.78 29.98 -4.05
N ASN A 451 48.01 28.68 -4.29
CA ASN A 451 49.15 27.92 -3.77
C ASN A 451 49.36 28.01 -2.26
N THR A 452 48.28 28.14 -1.50
CA THR A 452 48.32 28.34 -0.05
C THR A 452 47.62 27.18 0.65
N VAL A 453 48.25 26.62 1.69
CA VAL A 453 47.63 25.63 2.57
C VAL A 453 46.94 26.39 3.70
N TYR A 454 45.64 26.16 3.86
CA TYR A 454 44.83 26.74 4.91
C TYR A 454 44.51 25.69 5.98
N THR A 455 44.48 26.13 7.22
CA THR A 455 44.09 25.35 8.40
C THR A 455 42.85 25.99 9.01
N LEU A 456 41.74 25.27 8.99
CA LEU A 456 40.47 25.67 9.57
C LEU A 456 40.29 25.06 10.96
N PHE A 457 40.24 25.93 11.96
CA PHE A 457 39.88 25.61 13.34
C PHE A 457 38.43 25.97 13.58
N ILE A 458 37.71 25.09 14.29
CA ILE A 458 36.30 25.27 14.63
C ILE A 458 36.17 25.20 16.16
N GLU A 459 35.48 26.19 16.73
CA GLU A 459 35.15 26.21 18.16
C GLU A 459 34.01 25.21 18.46
N ALA A 460 34.38 23.94 18.54
CA ALA A 460 33.46 22.80 18.62
C ALA A 460 32.44 22.88 19.77
N ALA A 461 32.81 23.48 20.91
CA ALA A 461 31.96 23.59 22.10
C ALA A 461 30.81 24.61 21.95
N SER A 462 30.92 25.53 20.99
CA SER A 462 29.98 26.64 20.80
C SER A 462 29.06 26.43 19.59
N LEU A 463 29.45 25.59 18.62
CA LEU A 463 28.58 25.16 17.53
C LEU A 463 27.60 24.09 18.01
N LYS A 464 26.29 24.34 17.88
CA LYS A 464 25.25 23.41 18.33
C LYS A 464 24.31 22.96 17.22
N ASP A 465 23.82 21.72 17.33
CA ASP A 465 22.68 21.25 16.54
C ASP A 465 21.33 21.64 17.16
N ILE A 466 20.23 21.37 16.45
CA ILE A 466 18.87 21.61 16.95
C ILE A 466 18.52 20.79 18.20
N HIS A 467 19.30 19.75 18.51
CA HIS A 467 19.18 18.92 19.72
C HIS A 467 20.08 19.42 20.87
N GLY A 468 20.82 20.52 20.66
CA GLY A 468 21.72 21.13 21.64
C GLY A 468 23.07 20.43 21.78
N GLN A 469 23.42 19.49 20.91
CA GLN A 469 24.71 18.80 20.91
C GLN A 469 25.80 19.67 20.32
N THR A 470 27.01 19.52 20.85
CA THR A 470 28.24 20.10 20.29
C THR A 470 28.92 19.10 19.35
N LEU A 471 29.86 19.59 18.53
CA LEU A 471 30.66 18.72 17.67
C LEU A 471 31.41 17.65 18.47
N GLU A 472 31.35 16.40 18.03
CA GLU A 472 32.00 15.26 18.69
C GLU A 472 33.54 15.36 18.63
N HIS A 473 34.06 15.90 17.53
CA HIS A 473 35.49 16.01 17.29
C HIS A 473 36.01 17.41 17.65
N ASP A 474 37.14 17.46 18.36
CA ASP A 474 37.82 18.71 18.71
C ASP A 474 38.68 19.22 17.54
N PHE A 475 38.07 20.07 16.72
CA PHE A 475 38.73 20.75 15.60
C PHE A 475 39.66 21.88 16.02
N SER A 476 39.74 22.22 17.32
CA SER A 476 40.81 23.11 17.82
C SER A 476 42.12 22.33 17.98
N ALA A 477 42.06 21.08 18.42
CA ALA A 477 43.22 20.20 18.53
C ALA A 477 43.60 19.51 17.22
N LYS A 478 42.61 19.18 16.38
CA LYS A 478 42.79 18.48 15.10
C LYS A 478 42.02 19.22 13.99
N PRO A 479 42.57 20.35 13.49
CA PRO A 479 41.91 21.18 12.51
C PRO A 479 41.82 20.52 11.13
N ILE A 480 40.97 21.06 10.27
CA ILE A 480 40.88 20.66 8.87
C ILE A 480 41.97 21.40 8.09
N GLN A 481 42.79 20.67 7.34
CA GLN A 481 43.78 21.26 6.44
C GLN A 481 43.42 20.95 5.00
N PHE A 482 43.57 21.96 4.14
CA PHE A 482 43.37 21.81 2.71
C PHE A 482 44.23 22.81 1.93
N LYS A 483 44.55 22.45 0.70
CA LYS A 483 45.31 23.30 -0.22
C LYS A 483 44.39 24.04 -1.20
N VAL A 484 44.56 25.36 -1.28
CA VAL A 484 44.07 26.16 -2.40
C VAL A 484 45.14 26.12 -3.49
N HIS A 485 44.74 25.66 -4.67
CA HIS A 485 45.63 25.51 -5.82
C HIS A 485 45.70 26.80 -6.63
N ASP A 486 46.53 26.83 -7.66
CA ASP A 486 46.43 27.90 -8.65
C ASP A 486 45.03 27.91 -9.28
N SER A 487 44.56 29.10 -9.64
CA SER A 487 43.38 29.19 -10.51
C SER A 487 43.66 28.35 -11.75
N PRO A 488 42.76 27.42 -12.14
CA PRO A 488 42.88 26.80 -13.43
C PRO A 488 42.93 27.93 -14.48
N PRO A 489 43.77 27.82 -15.53
CA PRO A 489 43.78 28.82 -16.58
C PRO A 489 42.36 29.02 -17.10
N LEU A 490 41.95 30.27 -17.30
CA LEU A 490 40.67 30.57 -17.93
C LEU A 490 40.64 29.84 -19.28
N THR A 491 39.84 28.80 -19.35
CA THR A 491 39.63 28.02 -20.57
C THR A 491 38.21 28.31 -21.03
N GLY A 492 38.09 28.72 -22.29
CA GLY A 492 36.81 29.03 -22.91
C GLY A 492 36.92 28.77 -24.39
N ASP A 493 35.92 28.07 -24.92
CA ASP A 493 35.79 27.87 -26.35
C ASP A 493 34.98 29.02 -26.95
N ILE A 494 35.63 29.83 -27.77
CA ILE A 494 34.96 30.86 -28.54
C ILE A 494 34.38 30.18 -29.79
N SER A 495 33.17 29.67 -29.67
CA SER A 495 32.45 29.02 -30.76
C SER A 495 30.98 29.49 -30.85
N SER A 496 30.38 29.44 -32.04
CA SER A 496 28.92 29.58 -32.15
C SER A 496 28.22 28.30 -31.67
N ALA A 497 26.89 28.27 -31.69
CA ALA A 497 26.08 27.10 -31.29
C ALA A 497 26.48 25.77 -31.97
N ILE A 498 27.25 25.81 -33.06
CA ILE A 498 27.76 24.66 -33.81
C ILE A 498 29.28 24.45 -33.70
N GLY A 499 29.96 25.05 -32.72
CA GLY A 499 31.40 24.83 -32.52
C GLY A 499 32.32 25.65 -33.45
N MET A 500 31.77 26.49 -34.34
CA MET A 500 32.54 27.30 -35.29
C MET A 500 32.07 28.75 -35.31
N VAL A 501 32.98 29.72 -35.37
CA VAL A 501 32.64 31.12 -35.64
C VAL A 501 32.80 31.37 -37.13
N THR A 502 31.73 31.82 -37.80
CA THR A 502 31.80 32.27 -39.20
C THR A 502 32.12 33.75 -39.21
N ILE A 503 33.28 34.12 -39.76
CA ILE A 503 33.63 35.52 -40.01
C ILE A 503 33.23 35.84 -41.44
N ASP A 504 32.33 36.80 -41.65
CA ASP A 504 31.85 37.18 -42.98
C ASP A 504 32.98 37.86 -43.78
N PRO A 505 33.51 37.22 -44.85
CA PRO A 505 34.59 37.79 -45.64
C PRO A 505 34.12 38.93 -46.56
N GLY A 506 32.80 39.17 -46.68
CA GLY A 506 32.23 40.17 -47.57
C GLY A 506 32.04 41.57 -46.96
N VAL A 507 32.23 41.71 -45.64
CA VAL A 507 31.92 42.95 -44.91
C VAL A 507 33.16 43.78 -44.57
N LEU A 508 34.35 43.18 -44.52
CA LEU A 508 35.61 43.84 -44.14
C LEU A 508 36.79 43.29 -44.94
N ASP A 509 37.65 44.18 -45.45
CA ASP A 509 38.93 43.82 -46.08
C ASP A 509 39.90 43.16 -45.08
N GLU A 510 39.69 43.37 -43.77
CA GLU A 510 40.39 42.72 -42.66
C GLU A 510 39.39 42.13 -41.65
N PRO A 511 39.15 40.80 -41.67
CA PRO A 511 38.22 40.15 -40.74
C PRO A 511 38.74 40.21 -39.30
N PHE A 512 37.93 40.74 -38.37
CA PHE A 512 38.22 40.73 -36.93
C PHE A 512 37.07 40.12 -36.14
N TYR A 513 37.39 39.48 -35.01
CA TYR A 513 36.40 38.96 -34.05
C TYR A 513 36.60 39.64 -32.69
N PRO A 514 35.67 40.52 -32.26
CA PRO A 514 35.80 41.17 -30.97
C PRO A 514 35.43 40.20 -29.86
N PHE A 515 36.28 40.10 -28.84
CA PHE A 515 35.96 39.45 -27.59
C PHE A 515 36.47 40.33 -26.45
N MET A 516 35.87 40.17 -25.27
CA MET A 516 36.22 40.96 -24.09
C MET A 516 36.64 40.02 -22.96
N VAL A 517 37.79 40.29 -22.37
CA VAL A 517 38.29 39.56 -21.21
C VAL A 517 38.55 40.58 -20.11
N TYR A 518 37.97 40.34 -18.93
CA TYR A 518 38.14 41.18 -17.76
C TYR A 518 39.14 40.53 -16.81
N ASN A 519 39.99 41.33 -16.16
CA ASN A 519 40.98 40.91 -15.14
C ASN A 519 42.18 40.09 -15.64
N TYR A 520 42.44 40.03 -16.95
CA TYR A 520 43.64 39.40 -17.51
C TYR A 520 44.44 40.42 -18.33
N SER A 521 45.76 40.42 -18.17
CA SER A 521 46.68 41.32 -18.90
C SER A 521 47.18 40.74 -20.22
N GLU A 522 47.15 39.42 -20.37
CA GLU A 522 47.65 38.69 -21.54
C GLU A 522 46.79 37.46 -21.84
N LEU A 523 46.76 37.04 -23.11
CA LEU A 523 45.98 35.91 -23.59
C LEU A 523 46.81 35.06 -24.55
N THR A 524 46.73 33.73 -24.38
CA THR A 524 47.25 32.79 -25.37
C THR A 524 46.10 32.36 -26.28
N VAL A 525 46.18 32.70 -27.56
CA VAL A 525 45.16 32.35 -28.56
C VAL A 525 45.65 31.20 -29.42
N ARG A 526 44.86 30.13 -29.50
CA ARG A 526 45.09 29.02 -30.44
C ARG A 526 43.99 29.04 -31.50
N ILE A 527 44.37 29.27 -32.75
CA ILE A 527 43.45 29.17 -33.89
C ILE A 527 43.57 27.76 -34.46
N ASN A 528 42.53 26.95 -34.29
CA ASN A 528 42.41 25.67 -34.98
C ASN A 528 41.70 25.94 -36.32
N ARG A 529 42.40 25.68 -37.43
CA ARG A 529 41.87 25.84 -38.79
C ARG A 529 41.46 24.50 -39.37
#